data_AF-A0AAD0NJG1-F1
#
_entry.id   AF-A0AAD0NJG1-F1
#
_cell.length_a   1.000
_cell.length_b   1.000
_cell.length_c   1.000
_cell.angle_alpha   90.00
_cell.angle_beta   90.00
_cell.angle_gamma   90.00
#
_symmetry.space_group_name_H-M   'P 1'
#
loop_
_entity.id
_entity.type
_entity.pdbx_description
1 polymer ?
#
loop_
_entity_poly.entity_id
_entity_poly.type
_entity_poly.pdbx_seq_one_letter_code
_entity_poly.pdbx_strand_id
1 'polypeptide(L)'
;MRSFDSWLRVLALAVALSVAHPVCATPIMIVGPALEDAFEGSDVVPGLKQLLGGEYAAFRRNFDESAVPVPLKDGGLLLDGWRLGFPAHHAAAVLVYPDGALHAAYYNAEDRAVRYFSTTGELQHRVLLVWARRFDLPPVHLRSTSGSPEEGA
;
A
#
# COMPACT_ATOMS: atom_id res chain seq x y z
N MET A 1 -28.47 51.12 28.99
CA MET A 1 -27.33 50.83 28.09
C MET A 1 -26.27 50.01 28.83
N ARG A 2 -26.45 48.69 29.01
CA ARG A 2 -25.50 47.80 29.69
C ARG A 2 -25.65 46.34 29.21
N SER A 3 -25.56 46.10 27.90
CA SER A 3 -25.73 44.74 27.36
C SER A 3 -24.87 44.41 26.13
N PHE A 4 -24.01 45.33 25.67
CA PHE A 4 -23.15 45.08 24.50
C PHE A 4 -21.73 44.64 24.85
N ASP A 5 -21.20 45.03 26.02
CA ASP A 5 -19.83 44.68 26.43
C ASP A 5 -19.61 43.18 26.73
N SER A 6 -20.67 42.46 27.10
CA SER A 6 -20.54 41.03 27.46
C SER A 6 -20.36 40.13 26.24
N TRP A 7 -20.90 40.51 25.08
CA TRP A 7 -20.81 39.70 23.86
C TRP A 7 -19.45 39.81 23.16
N LEU A 8 -18.82 40.99 23.20
CA LEU A 8 -17.47 41.16 22.63
C LEU A 8 -16.40 40.33 23.35
N ARG A 9 -16.55 40.09 24.66
CA ARG A 9 -15.60 39.27 25.43
C ARG A 9 -15.69 37.78 25.13
N VAL A 10 -16.89 37.27 24.82
CA VAL A 10 -17.08 35.86 24.43
C VAL A 10 -16.52 35.61 23.02
N LEU A 11 -16.70 36.57 22.10
CA LEU A 11 -16.15 36.49 20.74
C LEU A 11 -14.61 36.52 20.71
N ALA A 12 -13.97 37.28 21.62
CA ALA A 12 -12.52 37.31 21.72
C ALA A 12 -11.92 35.98 22.22
N LEU A 13 -12.64 35.22 23.05
CA LEU A 13 -12.18 33.92 23.54
C LEU A 13 -12.31 32.81 22.48
N ALA A 14 -13.28 32.91 21.57
CA ALA A 14 -13.48 31.94 20.49
C ALA A 14 -12.40 32.02 19.40
N VAL A 15 -11.84 33.21 19.13
CA VAL A 15 -10.80 33.40 18.10
C VAL A 15 -9.43 32.90 18.57
N ALA A 16 -9.16 32.92 19.88
CA ALA A 16 -7.86 32.50 20.43
C ALA A 16 -7.64 30.97 20.40
N LEU A 17 -8.70 30.16 20.24
CA LEU A 17 -8.60 28.69 20.13
C LEU A 17 -8.53 28.17 18.69
N SER A 18 -8.67 29.03 17.66
CA SER A 18 -8.61 28.61 16.26
C SER A 18 -7.20 28.48 15.67
N VAL A 19 -6.15 28.63 16.50
CA VAL A 19 -4.77 28.28 16.11
C VAL A 19 -4.39 26.89 16.63
N ALA A 20 -5.36 25.97 16.70
CA ALA A 20 -5.04 24.57 16.63
C ALA A 20 -4.60 24.31 15.19
N HIS A 21 -3.28 24.37 14.95
CA HIS A 21 -2.68 23.71 13.80
C HIS A 21 -3.37 22.35 13.66
N PRO A 22 -3.80 21.92 12.46
CA PRO A 22 -4.12 20.53 12.29
C PRO A 22 -2.84 19.81 12.68
N VAL A 23 -2.84 19.21 13.87
CA VAL A 23 -1.92 18.14 14.18
C VAL A 23 -2.33 17.12 13.15
N CYS A 24 -1.66 17.15 11.99
CA CYS A 24 -1.66 16.07 11.05
C CYS A 24 -1.17 14.90 11.90
N ALA A 25 -2.09 14.18 12.51
CA ALA A 25 -1.80 13.01 13.29
C ALA A 25 -1.14 12.08 12.30
N THR A 26 0.19 12.02 12.33
CA THR A 26 0.93 11.01 11.60
C THR A 26 0.40 9.70 12.16
N PRO A 27 -0.29 8.88 11.36
CA PRO A 27 -0.83 7.62 11.86
C PRO A 27 0.33 6.86 12.51
N ILE A 28 0.12 6.40 13.75
CA ILE A 28 1.09 5.54 14.42
C ILE A 28 1.08 4.22 13.64
N MET A 29 2.11 4.01 12.83
CA MET A 29 2.33 2.74 12.16
C MET A 29 2.90 1.78 13.19
N ILE A 30 2.13 0.77 13.59
CA ILE A 30 2.64 -0.32 14.41
C ILE A 30 3.53 -1.16 13.51
N VAL A 31 4.84 -1.10 13.76
CA VAL A 31 5.83 -1.88 13.00
C VAL A 31 5.64 -3.36 13.34
N GLY A 32 5.29 -4.14 12.32
CA GLY A 32 5.15 -5.58 12.33
C GLY A 32 6.48 -6.30 12.08
N PRO A 33 6.44 -7.64 11.96
CA PRO A 33 7.64 -8.46 11.72
C PRO A 33 8.27 -8.19 10.35
N ALA A 34 9.58 -8.43 10.20
CA ALA A 34 10.20 -8.45 8.87
C ALA A 34 9.53 -9.50 7.98
N LEU A 35 9.65 -9.37 6.65
CA LEU A 35 9.02 -10.32 5.71
C LEU A 35 9.38 -11.78 6.01
N GLU A 36 10.64 -12.06 6.33
CA GLU A 36 11.11 -13.41 6.66
C GLU A 36 10.52 -13.91 7.98
N ASP A 37 10.46 -13.06 8.99
CA ASP A 37 9.92 -13.41 10.31
C ASP A 37 8.40 -13.61 10.26
N ALA A 38 7.70 -12.81 9.44
CA ALA A 38 6.25 -12.90 9.24
C ALA A 38 5.82 -14.26 8.66
N PHE A 39 6.73 -14.93 7.98
CA PHE A 39 6.49 -16.17 7.25
C PHE A 39 7.52 -17.25 7.59
N GLU A 40 8.13 -17.18 8.77
CA GLU A 40 9.13 -18.15 9.23
C GLU A 40 8.53 -19.57 9.24
N GLY A 41 9.29 -20.53 8.71
CA GLY A 41 8.85 -21.93 8.61
C GLY A 41 7.81 -22.22 7.53
N SER A 42 7.50 -21.25 6.66
CA SER A 42 6.60 -21.44 5.51
C SER A 42 7.34 -21.35 4.17
N ASP A 43 6.69 -21.81 3.09
CA ASP A 43 7.20 -21.72 1.72
C ASP A 43 6.92 -20.37 1.05
N VAL A 44 6.41 -19.37 1.78
CA VAL A 44 6.04 -18.06 1.19
C VAL A 44 7.24 -17.33 0.62
N VAL A 45 8.35 -17.22 1.36
CA VAL A 45 9.56 -16.51 0.89
C VAL A 45 10.20 -17.24 -0.32
N PRO A 46 10.40 -18.57 -0.30
CA PRO A 46 10.78 -19.32 -1.50
C PRO A 46 9.82 -19.11 -2.68
N GLY A 47 8.50 -19.18 -2.45
CA GLY A 47 7.47 -18.96 -3.46
C GLY A 47 7.50 -17.56 -4.05
N LEU A 48 7.76 -16.52 -3.24
CA LEU A 48 7.96 -15.15 -3.70
C LEU A 48 9.21 -15.02 -4.58
N LYS A 49 10.33 -15.66 -4.20
CA LYS A 49 11.54 -15.66 -5.04
C LYS A 49 11.27 -16.29 -6.41
N GLN A 50 10.51 -17.38 -6.44
CA GLN A 50 10.12 -18.05 -7.69
C GLN A 50 9.15 -17.19 -8.52
N LEU A 51 8.12 -16.62 -7.88
CA LEU A 51 7.09 -15.82 -8.53
C LEU A 51 7.65 -14.52 -9.12
N LEU A 52 8.48 -13.79 -8.37
CA LEU A 52 8.98 -12.49 -8.79
C LEU A 52 10.27 -12.59 -9.62
N GLY A 53 11.02 -13.69 -9.52
CA GLY A 53 12.27 -13.87 -10.24
C GLY A 53 13.23 -12.70 -10.04
N GLY A 54 13.62 -12.05 -11.14
CA GLY A 54 14.50 -10.88 -11.12
C GLY A 54 13.97 -9.67 -10.34
N GLU A 55 12.65 -9.58 -10.17
CA GLU A 55 11.99 -8.47 -9.47
C GLU A 55 12.00 -8.64 -7.94
N TYR A 56 12.35 -9.83 -7.43
CA TYR A 56 12.31 -10.13 -6.00
C TYR A 56 13.17 -9.17 -5.17
N ALA A 57 14.36 -8.82 -5.66
CA ALA A 57 15.26 -7.94 -4.93
C ALA A 57 14.70 -6.51 -4.77
N ALA A 58 13.99 -5.99 -5.79
CA ALA A 58 13.35 -4.68 -5.72
C ALA A 58 12.15 -4.71 -4.78
N PHE A 59 11.34 -5.77 -4.86
CA PHE A 59 10.21 -6.02 -3.95
C PHE A 59 10.65 -6.11 -2.49
N ARG A 60 11.65 -6.94 -2.17
CA ARG A 60 12.11 -7.20 -0.80
C ARG A 60 12.65 -5.95 -0.10
N ARG A 61 13.28 -5.03 -0.83
CA ARG A 61 13.78 -3.74 -0.30
C ARG A 61 12.68 -2.80 0.20
N ASN A 62 11.41 -3.17 -0.02
CA ASN A 62 10.26 -2.43 0.49
C ASN A 62 9.69 -3.11 1.75
N PHE A 63 10.43 -3.98 2.42
CA PHE A 63 10.08 -4.57 3.72
C PHE A 63 11.21 -4.33 4.73
N ASP A 64 11.72 -3.10 4.79
CA ASP A 64 12.58 -2.69 5.92
C ASP A 64 11.72 -2.59 7.19
N GLU A 65 10.49 -2.11 7.02
CA GLU A 65 9.41 -2.15 7.99
C GLU A 65 8.17 -2.77 7.35
N SER A 66 7.28 -3.28 8.18
CA SER A 66 5.98 -3.81 7.75
C SER A 66 4.90 -3.43 8.74
N ALA A 67 3.64 -3.60 8.34
CA ALA A 67 2.51 -3.61 9.26
C ALA A 67 2.34 -5.00 9.87
N VAL A 68 1.61 -5.08 10.99
CA VAL A 68 1.13 -6.36 11.51
C VAL A 68 0.31 -7.08 10.42
N PRO A 69 0.55 -8.38 10.15
CA PRO A 69 -0.23 -9.14 9.18
C PRO A 69 -1.74 -9.04 9.43
N VAL A 70 -2.51 -8.79 8.38
CA VAL A 70 -3.96 -8.60 8.44
C VAL A 70 -4.67 -9.82 7.83
N PRO A 71 -5.41 -10.60 8.63
CA PRO A 71 -6.24 -11.68 8.09
C PRO A 71 -7.45 -11.09 7.36
N LEU A 72 -7.76 -11.68 6.21
CA LEU A 72 -8.90 -11.34 5.37
C LEU A 72 -10.07 -12.29 5.59
N LYS A 73 -11.27 -11.86 5.21
CA LYS A 73 -12.51 -12.64 5.38
C LYS A 73 -12.56 -13.90 4.52
N ASP A 74 -11.85 -13.91 3.39
CA ASP A 74 -11.73 -15.02 2.45
C ASP A 74 -10.60 -16.00 2.83
N GLY A 75 -9.95 -15.79 3.98
CA GLY A 75 -8.88 -16.66 4.48
C GLY A 75 -7.47 -16.25 4.05
N GLY A 76 -7.33 -15.19 3.24
CA GLY A 76 -6.02 -14.65 2.89
C GLY A 76 -5.34 -13.92 4.05
N LEU A 77 -4.02 -13.83 4.02
CA LEU A 77 -3.21 -13.04 4.96
C LEU A 77 -2.43 -11.97 4.18
N LEU A 78 -2.70 -10.69 4.47
CA LEU A 78 -2.04 -9.55 3.87
C LEU A 78 -0.89 -9.06 4.76
N LEU A 79 0.29 -8.92 4.18
CA LEU A 79 1.40 -8.17 4.78
C LEU A 79 1.72 -6.96 3.91
N ASP A 80 1.68 -5.77 4.50
CA ASP A 80 2.04 -4.49 3.87
C ASP A 80 3.42 -4.05 4.39
N GLY A 81 4.31 -3.65 3.49
CA GLY A 81 5.69 -3.27 3.77
C GLY A 81 6.05 -1.94 3.17
N TRP A 82 7.02 -1.26 3.79
CA TRP A 82 7.68 -0.10 3.21
C TRP A 82 9.18 -0.04 3.47
N ARG A 83 9.84 0.83 2.69
CA ARG A 83 11.23 1.21 2.92
C ARG A 83 11.33 2.20 4.07
N LEU A 84 12.29 2.01 4.97
CA LEU A 84 12.48 2.86 6.14
C LEU A 84 12.69 4.32 5.71
N GLY A 85 11.91 5.23 6.30
CA GLY A 85 11.95 6.66 5.98
C GLY A 85 11.22 7.06 4.69
N PHE A 86 10.75 6.11 3.88
CA PHE A 86 10.10 6.38 2.58
C PHE A 86 8.75 5.65 2.38
N PRO A 87 7.82 5.62 3.35
CA PRO A 87 6.59 4.82 3.29
C PRO A 87 5.65 5.17 2.12
N ALA A 88 5.67 6.42 1.65
CA ALA A 88 4.86 6.88 0.53
C ALA A 88 5.51 6.67 -0.85
N HIS A 89 6.81 6.36 -0.90
CA HIS A 89 7.58 6.31 -2.16
C HIS A 89 7.93 4.88 -2.58
N HIS A 90 8.17 4.01 -1.60
CA HIS A 90 8.57 2.63 -1.84
C HIS A 90 7.84 1.71 -0.88
N ALA A 91 7.00 0.87 -1.45
CA ALA A 91 6.17 -0.02 -0.67
C ALA A 91 5.86 -1.30 -1.42
N ALA A 92 5.54 -2.35 -0.68
CA ALA A 92 5.15 -3.63 -1.23
C ALA A 92 4.06 -4.26 -0.39
N ALA A 93 3.31 -5.18 -1.00
CA ALA A 93 2.34 -5.99 -0.32
C ALA A 93 2.44 -7.43 -0.82
N VAL A 94 2.26 -8.39 0.08
CA VAL A 94 2.05 -9.80 -0.24
C VAL A 94 0.73 -10.26 0.38
N LEU A 95 -0.02 -11.01 -0.40
CA LEU A 95 -1.20 -11.73 0.01
C LEU A 95 -0.95 -13.23 -0.19
N VAL A 96 -1.15 -13.99 0.88
CA VAL A 96 -0.96 -15.44 0.92
C VAL A 96 -2.29 -16.12 1.27
N TYR A 97 -2.65 -17.18 0.56
CA TYR A 97 -3.78 -18.04 0.91
C TYR A 97 -3.33 -19.40 1.45
N PRO A 98 -4.18 -20.12 2.21
CA PRO A 98 -3.84 -21.42 2.78
C PRO A 98 -3.52 -22.52 1.75
N ASP A 99 -3.99 -22.37 0.52
CA ASP A 99 -3.69 -23.26 -0.60
C ASP A 99 -2.31 -23.00 -1.25
N GLY A 100 -1.57 -22.01 -0.73
CA GLY A 100 -0.27 -21.59 -1.25
C GLY A 100 -0.37 -20.58 -2.40
N ALA A 101 -1.57 -20.09 -2.77
CA ALA A 101 -1.69 -19.02 -3.74
C ALA A 101 -1.04 -17.74 -3.20
N LEU A 102 -0.22 -17.10 -4.04
CA LEU A 102 0.51 -15.89 -3.73
C LEU A 102 0.12 -14.80 -4.72
N HIS A 103 -0.21 -13.63 -4.17
CA HIS A 103 -0.30 -12.40 -4.93
C HIS A 103 0.65 -11.38 -4.30
N ALA A 104 1.40 -10.67 -5.13
CA ALA A 104 2.34 -9.66 -4.67
C ALA A 104 2.21 -8.39 -5.51
N ALA A 105 2.46 -7.25 -4.89
CA ALA A 105 2.60 -5.99 -5.59
C ALA A 105 3.69 -5.13 -4.97
N TYR A 106 4.35 -4.30 -5.76
CA TYR A 106 5.17 -3.22 -5.23
C TYR A 106 5.05 -1.95 -6.05
N TYR A 107 5.16 -0.82 -5.35
CA TYR A 107 5.14 0.52 -5.90
C TYR A 107 6.56 1.08 -5.92
N ASN A 108 6.91 1.72 -7.03
CA ASN A 108 8.12 2.52 -7.11
C ASN A 108 7.81 3.96 -7.53
N ALA A 109 8.23 4.93 -6.72
CA ALA A 109 8.03 6.36 -7.01
C ALA A 109 8.77 6.83 -8.26
N GLU A 110 9.95 6.29 -8.56
CA GLU A 110 10.68 6.68 -9.78
C GLU A 110 9.90 6.30 -11.05
N ASP A 111 9.28 5.13 -11.06
CA ASP A 111 8.52 4.63 -12.21
C ASP A 111 7.07 5.13 -12.20
N ARG A 112 6.62 5.70 -11.07
CA ARG A 112 5.23 6.06 -10.77
C ARG A 112 4.24 4.95 -11.17
N ALA A 113 4.59 3.71 -10.88
CA ALA A 113 3.84 2.53 -11.29
C ALA A 113 3.81 1.46 -10.18
N VAL A 114 2.73 0.69 -10.17
CA VAL A 114 2.60 -0.52 -9.36
C VAL A 114 2.76 -1.73 -10.27
N ARG A 115 3.62 -2.65 -9.87
CA ARG A 115 3.82 -3.94 -10.53
C ARG A 115 3.14 -5.02 -9.73
N TYR A 116 2.41 -5.91 -10.41
CA TYR A 116 1.63 -6.97 -9.80
C TYR A 116 2.10 -8.34 -10.28
N PHE A 117 2.04 -9.32 -9.38
CA PHE A 117 2.47 -10.70 -9.59
C PHE A 117 1.45 -11.64 -8.95
N SER A 118 1.21 -12.79 -9.57
CA SER A 118 0.28 -13.80 -9.05
C SER A 118 0.69 -15.20 -9.51
N THR A 119 0.56 -16.20 -8.63
CA THR A 119 0.74 -17.62 -9.00
C THR A 119 -0.48 -18.18 -9.74
N THR A 120 -1.65 -17.56 -9.61
CA THR A 120 -2.90 -18.03 -10.22
C THR A 120 -3.19 -17.39 -11.58
N GLY A 121 -2.33 -16.48 -12.04
CA GLY A 121 -2.51 -15.71 -13.28
C GLY A 121 -3.47 -14.52 -13.16
N GLU A 122 -4.25 -14.41 -12.08
CA GLU A 122 -5.03 -13.21 -11.77
C GLU A 122 -4.12 -12.11 -11.20
N LEU A 123 -3.62 -11.25 -12.09
CA LEU A 123 -2.68 -10.19 -11.72
C LEU A 123 -3.31 -9.08 -10.86
N GLN A 124 -4.63 -8.89 -10.89
CA GLN A 124 -5.29 -7.74 -10.27
C GLN A 124 -6.18 -8.14 -9.10
N HIS A 125 -5.60 -8.80 -8.10
CA HIS A 125 -6.31 -9.16 -6.87
C HIS A 125 -6.87 -7.89 -6.20
N ARG A 126 -8.19 -7.88 -5.89
CA ARG A 126 -8.92 -6.69 -5.41
C ARG A 126 -8.25 -6.01 -4.22
N VAL A 127 -7.71 -6.78 -3.28
CA VAL A 127 -7.03 -6.25 -2.08
C VAL A 127 -5.79 -5.44 -2.46
N LEU A 128 -4.99 -5.92 -3.42
CA LEU A 128 -3.81 -5.22 -3.90
C LEU A 128 -4.19 -3.96 -4.69
N LEU A 129 -5.31 -3.98 -5.42
CA LEU A 129 -5.85 -2.77 -6.05
C LEU A 129 -6.26 -1.71 -5.03
N VAL A 130 -6.89 -2.11 -3.91
CA VAL A 130 -7.25 -1.18 -2.83
C VAL A 130 -6.01 -0.63 -2.15
N TRP A 131 -5.04 -1.50 -1.84
CA TRP A 131 -3.73 -1.11 -1.31
C TRP A 131 -3.04 -0.07 -2.20
N ALA A 132 -3.07 -0.25 -3.53
CA ALA A 132 -2.43 0.65 -4.48
C ALA A 132 -3.05 2.05 -4.55
N ARG A 133 -4.30 2.25 -4.10
CA ARG A 133 -4.99 3.55 -4.16
C ARG A 133 -4.34 4.65 -3.32
N ARG A 134 -3.46 4.29 -2.39
CA ARG A 134 -2.71 5.27 -1.58
C ARG A 134 -1.62 6.01 -2.37
N PHE A 135 -1.22 5.47 -3.51
CA PHE A 135 -0.28 6.11 -4.41
C PHE A 135 -1.10 6.88 -5.44
N ASP A 136 -0.90 8.19 -5.52
CA ASP A 136 -1.59 9.08 -6.46
C ASP A 136 -1.10 8.82 -7.90
N LEU A 137 -1.52 7.68 -8.43
CA LEU A 137 -1.13 7.16 -9.73
C LEU A 137 -2.01 7.79 -10.80
N PRO A 138 -1.43 8.17 -11.95
CA PRO A 138 -2.25 8.55 -13.10
C PRO A 138 -3.18 7.37 -13.47
N PRO A 139 -4.38 7.63 -14.00
CA PRO A 139 -5.27 6.58 -14.48
C PRO A 139 -4.51 5.67 -15.44
N VAL A 140 -4.42 4.39 -15.09
CA VAL A 140 -3.79 3.36 -15.94
C VAL A 140 -4.46 3.41 -17.30
N HIS A 141 -3.75 3.89 -18.32
CA HIS A 141 -4.15 3.63 -19.70
C HIS A 141 -3.95 2.14 -19.91
N LEU A 142 -5.04 1.37 -19.84
CA LEU A 142 -5.09 0.00 -20.29
C LEU A 142 -4.72 0.01 -21.77
N ARG A 143 -3.44 -0.15 -22.08
CA ARG A 143 -3.00 -0.48 -23.42
C ARG A 143 -3.42 -1.93 -23.61
N SER A 144 -4.67 -2.12 -24.03
CA SER A 144 -5.11 -3.36 -24.64
C SER A 144 -4.19 -3.55 -25.84
N THR A 145 -3.22 -4.43 -25.71
CA THR A 145 -2.53 -5.01 -26.85
C THR A 145 -3.54 -5.92 -27.54
N SER A 146 -4.52 -5.30 -28.22
CA SER A 146 -5.30 -5.96 -29.25
C SER A 146 -4.36 -6.13 -30.43
N GLY A 147 -3.71 -7.29 -30.49
CA GLY A 147 -3.07 -7.73 -31.72
C GLY A 147 -4.12 -7.69 -32.83
N SER A 148 -3.90 -6.84 -33.83
CA SER A 148 -4.58 -6.99 -35.11
C SER A 148 -3.73 -7.94 -35.96
N PRO A 149 -4.31 -9.00 -36.54
CA PRO A 149 -3.68 -9.69 -37.64
C PRO A 149 -3.94 -8.86 -38.91
N GLU A 150 -2.88 -8.36 -39.54
CA GLU A 150 -2.98 -7.98 -40.96
C GLU A 150 -2.29 -9.06 -41.79
N GLU A 151 -3.13 -9.95 -42.32
CA GLU A 151 -2.88 -10.66 -43.58
C GLU A 151 -2.77 -9.63 -44.72
N GLY A 152 -1.82 -9.86 -45.64
CA GLY A 152 -2.02 -9.55 -47.06
C GLY A 152 -1.08 -8.53 -47.70
N ALA A 153 0.04 -9.01 -48.24
CA ALA A 153 0.42 -8.85 -49.65
C ALA A 153 1.50 -9.88 -50.02
#